data_AF-A0A6G9J6I4-F1
#
_entry.id   AF-A0A6G9J6I4-F1
#
_cell.length_a   1.000
_cell.length_b   1.000
_cell.length_c   1.000
_cell.angle_alpha   90.00
_cell.angle_beta   90.00
_cell.angle_gamma   90.00
#
_symmetry.space_group_name_H-M   'P 1'
#
loop_
_entity.id
_entity.type
_entity.pdbx_description
1 polymer ?
#
loop_
_entity_poly.entity_id
_entity_poly.type
_entity_poly.pdbx_seq_one_letter_code
_entity_poly.pdbx_strand_id
1 'polypeptide(L)'
;MGEKRTPSGFLLKQRAFLKLYLITLTEQERLYGLKILDLLRQEFKPYGYRPNHSEVYKALHDLIEDGILKQVKQKKEGMKYQEVVYYRFADGGYEKAKLYKRQLKAELDRCQALIRKAIEDNFS
;
A
#
# COMPACT_ATOMS: atom_id res chain seq x y z
N MET A 1 -28.79 -6.66 15.66
CA MET A 1 -28.20 -6.69 14.30
C MET A 1 -27.56 -5.33 14.05
N GLY A 2 -26.24 -5.23 14.09
CA GLY A 2 -25.57 -3.96 13.81
C GLY A 2 -25.62 -3.67 12.31
N GLU A 3 -26.19 -2.53 11.92
CA GLU A 3 -26.12 -2.03 10.55
C GLU A 3 -24.66 -2.03 10.09
N LYS A 4 -24.37 -2.81 9.03
CA LYS A 4 -23.10 -2.69 8.31
C LYS A 4 -23.08 -1.30 7.70
N ARG A 5 -22.39 -0.35 8.35
CA ARG A 5 -22.19 1.01 7.82
C ARG A 5 -21.65 0.92 6.40
N THR A 6 -22.46 1.35 5.44
CA THR A 6 -22.04 1.44 4.04
C THR A 6 -20.99 2.55 3.94
N PRO A 7 -19.81 2.29 3.35
CA PRO A 7 -18.80 3.33 3.18
C PRO A 7 -19.37 4.48 2.32
N SER A 8 -19.43 5.69 2.88
CA SER A 8 -19.98 6.91 2.24
C SER A 8 -18.92 7.81 1.60
N GLY A 9 -17.71 7.29 1.36
CA GLY A 9 -16.59 8.06 0.80
C GLY A 9 -16.70 8.31 -0.70
N PHE A 10 -15.93 9.25 -1.23
CA PHE A 10 -15.79 9.48 -2.67
C PHE A 10 -14.91 8.37 -3.30
N LEU A 11 -13.63 8.65 -3.52
CA LEU A 11 -12.63 7.68 -3.98
C LEU A 11 -11.68 7.29 -2.84
N LEU A 12 -10.81 6.34 -3.15
CA LEU A 12 -9.79 5.87 -2.23
C LEU A 12 -8.74 6.97 -1.95
N LYS A 13 -8.37 7.13 -0.67
CA LYS A 13 -7.23 7.97 -0.27
C LYS A 13 -5.92 7.38 -0.82
N GLN A 14 -5.04 8.24 -1.32
CA GLN A 14 -3.72 7.87 -1.85
C GLN A 14 -2.94 6.94 -0.89
N ARG A 15 -2.96 7.24 0.42
CA ARG A 15 -2.25 6.45 1.41
C ARG A 15 -2.75 5.01 1.50
N ALA A 16 -4.06 4.79 1.41
CA ALA A 16 -4.63 3.46 1.44
C ALA A 16 -4.27 2.65 0.19
N PHE A 17 -4.21 3.32 -0.97
CA PHE A 17 -3.69 2.72 -2.19
C PHE A 17 -2.23 2.28 -2.02
N LEU A 18 -1.37 3.15 -1.47
CA LEU A 18 0.03 2.83 -1.23
C LEU A 18 0.20 1.67 -0.24
N LYS A 19 -0.56 1.63 0.85
CA LYS A 19 -0.55 0.52 1.81
C LYS A 19 -0.79 -0.83 1.12
N LEU A 20 -1.74 -0.91 0.18
CA LEU A 20 -2.02 -2.14 -0.58
C LEU A 20 -0.80 -2.67 -1.32
N TYR A 21 -0.13 -1.79 -2.05
CA TYR A 21 1.03 -2.16 -2.85
C TYR A 21 2.23 -2.48 -1.96
N LEU A 22 2.42 -1.76 -0.86
CA LEU A 22 3.47 -2.06 0.12
C LEU A 22 3.26 -3.45 0.75
N ILE A 23 2.04 -3.81 1.12
CA ILE A 23 1.71 -5.16 1.57
C ILE A 23 2.06 -6.18 0.48
N THR A 24 1.63 -5.96 -0.76
CA THR A 24 1.86 -6.88 -1.88
C THR A 24 3.35 -7.06 -2.18
N LEU A 25 4.12 -5.98 -2.14
CA LEU A 25 5.58 -6.03 -2.29
C LEU A 25 6.26 -6.75 -1.12
N THR A 26 5.68 -6.70 0.08
CA THR A 26 6.15 -7.50 1.24
C THR A 26 5.94 -8.99 0.97
N GLU A 27 4.77 -9.38 0.46
CA GLU A 27 4.45 -10.77 0.13
C GLU A 27 5.40 -11.35 -0.93
N GLN A 28 5.91 -10.51 -1.84
CA GLN A 28 6.83 -10.90 -2.90
C GLN A 28 8.31 -10.87 -2.47
N GLU A 29 8.60 -10.58 -1.21
CA GLU A 29 9.96 -10.39 -0.68
C GLU A 29 10.76 -9.27 -1.40
N ARG A 30 10.06 -8.29 -1.99
CA ARG A 30 10.68 -7.22 -2.81
C ARG A 30 10.97 -5.93 -2.03
N LEU A 31 10.74 -5.88 -0.72
CA LEU A 31 10.88 -4.64 0.07
C LEU A 31 12.31 -4.39 0.57
N TYR A 32 13.14 -3.86 -0.31
CA TYR A 32 14.42 -3.22 0.03
C TYR A 32 14.21 -1.70 0.11
N GLY A 33 14.25 -1.11 1.31
CA GLY A 33 13.94 0.30 1.61
C GLY A 33 14.00 1.29 0.45
N LEU A 34 15.19 1.83 0.13
CA LEU A 34 15.40 2.86 -0.90
C LEU A 34 14.89 2.48 -2.30
N LYS A 35 14.76 1.18 -2.62
CA LYS A 35 14.26 0.72 -3.93
C LYS A 35 12.73 0.73 -4.03
N ILE A 36 12.01 0.76 -2.91
CA ILE A 36 10.53 0.71 -2.91
C ILE A 36 9.94 1.89 -3.67
N LEU A 37 10.42 3.10 -3.39
CA LEU A 37 9.93 4.31 -4.03
C LEU A 37 10.17 4.29 -5.54
N ASP A 38 11.37 3.89 -5.96
CA ASP A 38 11.73 3.83 -7.37
C ASP A 38 10.93 2.77 -8.12
N LEU A 39 10.72 1.60 -7.50
CA LEU A 39 9.86 0.54 -8.04
C LEU A 39 8.43 1.06 -8.22
N LEU A 40 7.83 1.65 -7.19
CA LEU A 40 6.45 2.18 -7.29
C LEU A 40 6.34 3.28 -8.36
N ARG A 41 7.34 4.14 -8.49
CA ARG A 41 7.36 5.16 -9.55
C ARG A 41 7.46 4.54 -10.94
N GLN A 42 8.23 3.47 -11.10
CA GLN A 42 8.36 2.76 -12.37
C GLN A 42 7.05 2.07 -12.75
N GLU A 43 6.44 1.33 -11.82
CA GLU A 43 5.18 0.60 -12.01
C GLU A 43 4.02 1.54 -12.37
N PHE A 44 3.96 2.72 -11.75
CA PHE A 44 2.83 3.64 -11.94
C PHE A 44 3.04 4.69 -13.02
N LYS A 45 4.25 4.79 -13.59
CA LYS A 45 4.57 5.72 -14.68
C LYS A 45 3.61 5.62 -15.87
N PRO A 46 3.21 4.43 -16.36
CA PRO A 46 2.29 4.31 -17.49
C PRO A 46 0.90 4.91 -17.21
N TYR A 47 0.51 5.02 -15.94
CA TYR A 47 -0.77 5.57 -15.51
C TYR A 47 -0.69 7.04 -15.09
N GLY A 48 0.45 7.70 -15.30
CA GLY A 48 0.66 9.10 -14.95
C GLY A 48 0.77 9.36 -13.44
N TYR A 49 0.85 8.33 -12.60
CA TYR A 49 0.94 8.48 -11.15
C TYR A 49 2.40 8.37 -10.67
N ARG A 50 2.84 9.34 -9.86
CA ARG A 50 4.19 9.37 -9.30
C ARG A 50 4.13 9.59 -7.78
N PRO A 51 4.28 8.54 -6.96
CA PRO A 51 4.30 8.71 -5.52
C PRO A 51 5.50 9.54 -5.06
N ASN A 52 5.27 10.37 -4.03
CA ASN A 52 6.31 11.11 -3.36
C ASN A 52 6.87 10.31 -2.17
N HIS A 53 8.07 10.68 -1.72
CA HIS A 53 8.77 9.99 -0.64
C HIS A 53 7.96 10.04 0.66
N SER A 54 7.44 11.22 1.03
CA SER A 54 6.68 11.43 2.27
C SER A 54 5.48 10.50 2.40
N GLU A 55 4.67 10.34 1.35
CA GLU A 55 3.46 9.51 1.40
C GLU A 55 3.78 8.02 1.45
N VAL A 56 4.85 7.56 0.79
CA VAL A 56 5.30 6.16 0.91
C VAL A 56 5.79 5.87 2.33
N TYR A 57 6.55 6.78 2.93
CA TYR A 57 7.04 6.60 4.31
C TYR A 57 5.93 6.68 5.34
N LYS A 58 4.94 7.58 5.17
CA LYS A 58 3.74 7.59 6.03
C LYS A 58 2.97 6.29 5.91
N ALA A 59 2.76 5.78 4.67
CA ALA A 59 2.08 4.50 4.48
C ALA A 59 2.84 3.33 5.15
N LEU A 60 4.17 3.30 5.06
CA LEU A 60 5.00 2.32 5.75
C LEU A 60 4.90 2.44 7.28
N HIS A 61 4.91 3.66 7.80
CA HIS A 61 4.80 3.92 9.23
C HIS A 61 3.45 3.46 9.77
N ASP A 62 2.36 3.85 9.11
CA ASP A 62 1.03 3.40 9.49
C ASP A 62 0.92 1.85 9.47
N LEU A 63 1.52 1.17 8.49
CA LEU A 63 1.53 -0.31 8.44
C LEU A 63 2.32 -0.94 9.60
N ILE A 64 3.33 -0.24 10.12
CA ILE A 64 4.07 -0.68 11.30
C ILE A 64 3.23 -0.44 12.56
N GLU A 65 2.61 0.73 12.69
CA GLU A 65 1.71 1.04 13.81
C GLU A 65 0.51 0.08 13.88
N ASP A 66 -0.06 -0.28 12.73
CA ASP A 66 -1.13 -1.28 12.60
C ASP A 66 -0.67 -2.71 13.00
N GLY A 67 0.64 -2.89 13.20
CA GLY A 67 1.27 -4.18 13.48
C GLY A 67 1.16 -5.16 12.31
N ILE A 68 1.09 -4.64 11.07
CA ILE A 68 1.11 -5.44 9.84
C ILE A 68 2.57 -5.72 9.47
N LEU A 69 3.40 -4.68 9.47
CA LEU A 69 4.81 -4.78 9.13
C LEU A 69 5.70 -4.52 10.36
N LYS A 70 6.93 -5.02 10.30
CA LYS A 70 8.02 -4.64 11.19
C LYS A 70 9.25 -4.28 10.38
N GLN A 71 10.01 -3.31 10.90
CA GLN A 71 11.28 -2.90 10.34
C GLN A 71 12.38 -3.86 10.78
N VAL A 72 13.21 -4.32 9.84
CA VAL A 72 14.38 -5.17 10.11
C VAL A 72 15.62 -4.47 9.55
N LYS A 73 16.64 -4.30 10.39
CA LYS A 73 17.93 -3.78 9.96
C LYS A 73 18.85 -4.93 9.58
N GLN A 74 19.42 -4.91 8.38
CA GLN A 74 20.42 -5.88 7.97
C GLN A 74 21.69 -5.16 7.53
N LYS A 75 22.83 -5.61 8.05
CA LYS A 75 24.14 -5.14 7.59
C LYS A 75 24.44 -5.79 6.24
N LYS A 76 24.80 -5.00 5.24
CA LYS A 76 25.35 -5.53 3.99
C LYS A 76 26.76 -6.05 4.25
N GLU A 77 27.02 -7.32 3.96
CA GLU A 77 28.38 -7.83 3.90
C GLU A 77 29.18 -7.08 2.82
N GLY A 78 30.39 -6.64 3.16
CA GLY A 78 31.29 -5.95 2.23
C GLY A 78 31.22 -4.42 2.20
N MET A 79 30.20 -3.77 2.78
CA MET A 79 30.17 -2.31 2.96
C MET A 79 30.15 -1.97 4.45
N LYS A 80 31.32 -1.64 5.02
CA LYS A 80 31.38 -0.97 6.32
C LYS A 80 30.51 0.30 6.22
N TYR A 81 29.55 0.45 7.13
CA TYR A 81 28.71 1.65 7.35
C TYR A 81 27.35 1.78 6.62
N GLN A 82 26.91 0.85 5.76
CA GLN A 82 25.53 0.91 5.20
C GLN A 82 24.58 -0.07 5.89
N GLU A 83 23.75 0.42 6.83
CA GLU A 83 22.58 -0.30 7.31
C GLU A 83 21.46 -0.20 6.26
N VAL A 84 20.98 -1.33 5.76
CA VAL A 84 19.82 -1.38 4.86
C VAL A 84 18.59 -1.74 5.69
N VAL A 85 17.55 -0.93 5.53
CA VAL A 85 16.24 -1.13 6.15
C VAL A 85 15.38 -2.02 5.27
N TYR A 86 14.86 -3.09 5.87
CA TYR A 86 13.92 -4.03 5.28
C TYR A 86 12.59 -3.99 6.02
N TYR A 87 11.54 -4.42 5.34
CA TYR A 87 10.22 -4.60 5.92
C TYR A 87 9.79 -6.05 5.77
N ARG A 88 9.28 -6.62 6.84
CA ARG A 88 8.71 -7.99 6.88
C ARG A 88 7.38 -7.94 7.60
N PHE A 89 6.55 -8.97 7.45
CA PHE A 89 5.36 -9.10 8.28
C PHE A 89 5.75 -9.19 9.76
N ALA A 90 5.01 -8.46 10.60
CA ALA A 90 5.05 -8.63 12.04
C ALA A 90 4.37 -9.94 12.44
N ASP A 91 4.46 -10.31 13.72
CA ASP A 91 3.86 -11.55 14.21
C ASP A 91 2.32 -11.41 14.16
N GLY A 92 1.65 -12.30 13.43
CA GLY A 92 0.22 -12.16 13.07
C GLY A 92 -0.08 -11.07 12.03
N GLY A 93 0.93 -10.33 11.56
CA GLY A 93 0.79 -9.22 10.60
C GLY A 93 0.26 -9.67 9.23
N TYR A 94 0.56 -10.91 8.82
CA TYR A 94 0.07 -11.47 7.56
C TYR A 94 -1.46 -11.60 7.51
N GLU A 95 -2.09 -12.03 8.61
CA GLU A 95 -3.56 -12.14 8.67
C GLU A 95 -4.23 -10.76 8.72
N LYS A 96 -3.62 -9.79 9.41
CA LYS A 96 -4.05 -8.38 9.35
C LYS A 96 -3.93 -7.81 7.93
N ALA A 97 -2.87 -8.15 7.21
CA ALA A 97 -2.66 -7.75 5.83
C ALA A 97 -3.74 -8.32 4.90
N LYS A 98 -4.09 -9.60 5.05
CA LYS A 98 -5.21 -10.21 4.30
C LYS A 98 -6.53 -9.52 4.56
N LEU A 99 -6.82 -9.21 5.83
CA LEU A 99 -8.03 -8.47 6.20
C LEU A 99 -8.06 -7.09 5.55
N TYR A 100 -6.94 -6.36 5.62
CA TYR A 100 -6.78 -5.07 4.97
C TYR A 100 -7.01 -5.15 3.45
N LYS A 101 -6.37 -6.11 2.76
CA LYS A 101 -6.57 -6.33 1.31
C LYS A 101 -8.04 -6.63 0.97
N ARG A 102 -8.72 -7.44 1.78
CA ARG A 102 -10.14 -7.77 1.58
C ARG A 102 -11.03 -6.53 1.72
N GLN A 103 -10.83 -5.73 2.76
CA GLN A 103 -11.57 -4.48 2.96
C GLN A 103 -11.32 -3.50 1.82
N LEU A 104 -10.06 -3.36 1.41
CA LEU A 104 -9.68 -2.44 0.36
C LEU A 104 -10.14 -2.87 -1.02
N LYS A 105 -10.26 -4.18 -1.29
CA LYS A 105 -10.85 -4.69 -2.53
C LYS A 105 -12.30 -4.23 -2.70
N ALA A 106 -13.11 -4.33 -1.63
CA ALA A 106 -14.49 -3.84 -1.67
C ALA A 106 -14.56 -2.33 -1.94
N GLU A 107 -13.62 -1.56 -1.38
CA GLU A 107 -13.53 -0.13 -1.62
C GLU A 107 -13.07 0.22 -3.04
N LEU A 108 -12.12 -0.53 -3.60
CA LEU A 108 -11.68 -0.39 -4.99
C LEU A 108 -12.80 -0.70 -5.97
N ASP A 109 -13.59 -1.74 -5.72
CA ASP A 109 -14.75 -2.11 -6.55
C ASP A 109 -15.80 -0.99 -6.56
N ARG A 110 -16.04 -0.38 -5.39
CA ARG A 110 -16.93 0.77 -5.25
C ARG A 110 -16.40 2.00 -6.00
N CYS A 111 -15.10 2.29 -5.90
CA CYS A 111 -14.45 3.38 -6.64
C CYS A 111 -14.56 3.17 -8.15
N GLN A 112 -14.31 1.94 -8.63
CA GLN A 112 -14.42 1.60 -10.04
C GLN A 112 -15.85 1.80 -10.57
N ALA A 113 -16.87 1.35 -9.82
CA ALA A 113 -18.26 1.55 -10.18
C ALA A 113 -18.64 3.04 -10.24
N LEU A 114 -18.15 3.85 -9.30
CA LEU A 114 -18.41 5.29 -9.27
C LEU A 114 -17.78 6.01 -10.49
N ILE A 115 -16.52 5.70 -10.82
CA ILE A 115 -15.84 6.26 -12.00
C ILE A 115 -16.55 5.82 -13.28
N ARG A 116 -16.91 4.53 -13.38
CA ARG A 116 -17.62 4.00 -14.54
C ARG A 116 -18.95 4.72 -14.76
N LYS A 117 -19.74 4.91 -13.70
CA LYS A 117 -20.99 5.67 -13.77
C LYS A 117 -20.77 7.10 -14.28
N ALA A 118 -19.75 7.79 -13.78
CA ALA A 118 -19.44 9.15 -14.23
C ALA A 118 -19.06 9.21 -15.71
N ILE A 119 -18.37 8.19 -16.23
CA ILE A 119 -18.06 8.10 -17.65
C ILE A 119 -19.34 7.89 -18.46
N GLU A 120 -20.17 6.90 -18.06
CA GLU A 120 -21.41 6.55 -18.75
C GLU A 120 -22.42 7.71 -18.78
N ASP A 121 -22.60 8.43 -17.68
CA ASP A 121 -23.60 9.51 -17.61
C ASP A 121 -23.22 10.75 -18.44
N ASN A 122 -21.94 10.96 -18.77
CA ASN A 122 -21.45 12.23 -19.32
C ASN A 122 -20.79 12.10 -20.70
N PHE A 123 -20.39 10.90 -21.11
CA PHE A 123 -19.60 10.70 -22.33
C PHE A 123 -20.02 9.49 -23.18
N SER A 124 -21.03 8.72 -22.74
CA SER A 124 -21.60 7.61 -23.51
C SER A 124 -22.93 7.96 -24.15
#